data_AF-A0A7S0NB62-F1
#
_entry.id   AF-A0A7S0NB62-F1
#
_cell.length_a   1.000
_cell.length_b   1.000
_cell.length_c   1.000
_cell.angle_alpha   90.00
_cell.angle_beta   90.00
_cell.angle_gamma   90.00
#
_symmetry.space_group_name_H-M   'P 1'
#
loop_
_entity.id
_entity.type
_entity.pdbx_description
1 polymer ?
#
loop_
_entity_poly.entity_id
_entity_poly.type
_entity_poly.pdbx_seq_one_letter_code
_entity_poly.pdbx_strand_id
1 'polypeptide(L)'
;LLLWREDGLQLCWFWLDKECKSLNWDIDEQDISGSAEGMQGDSLLLERIIDIVPLGAGPDQLTDNPTDSSFTIIHHGGKLDIVAPTSLDFQVWYFGLAFATRLRMNAV
;
A
#
# COMPACT_ATOMS: atom_id res chain seq x y z
N LEU A 1 -7.86 -6.05 1.27
CA LEU A 1 -7.08 -6.44 2.47
C LEU A 1 -6.82 -5.16 3.27
N LEU A 2 -6.83 -5.22 4.60
CA LEU A 2 -6.65 -4.05 5.47
C LEU A 2 -5.15 -3.71 5.57
N LEU A 3 -4.74 -2.47 5.29
CA LEU A 3 -3.39 -1.96 5.54
C LEU A 3 -3.48 -0.58 6.18
N TRP A 4 -2.48 -0.18 6.97
CA TRP A 4 -2.45 1.09 7.68
C TRP A 4 -1.62 2.13 6.94
N ARG A 5 -2.02 3.41 6.98
CA ARG A 5 -1.23 4.56 6.47
C ARG A 5 -0.58 5.31 7.64
N GLU A 6 0.70 5.64 7.53
CA GLU A 6 1.48 6.29 8.61
C GLU A 6 1.34 7.84 8.65
N ASP A 7 0.20 8.36 8.22
CA ASP A 7 -0.23 9.73 8.52
C ASP A 7 -1.30 9.66 9.63
N GLY A 8 -0.90 9.20 10.83
CA GLY A 8 -1.81 9.08 11.97
C GLY A 8 -2.64 7.79 12.05
N LEU A 9 -2.11 6.65 11.56
CA LEU A 9 -2.67 5.29 11.68
C LEU A 9 -4.15 5.19 11.27
N GLN A 10 -4.46 5.62 10.04
CA GLN A 10 -5.76 5.37 9.44
C GLN A 10 -5.78 3.95 8.86
N LEU A 11 -6.81 3.18 9.23
CA LEU A 11 -7.06 1.87 8.68
C LEU A 11 -7.64 2.05 7.27
N CYS A 12 -7.02 1.42 6.27
CA CYS A 12 -7.43 1.56 4.88
C CYS A 12 -7.66 0.18 4.23
N TRP A 13 -8.63 0.11 3.34
CA TRP A 13 -8.86 -1.01 2.45
C TRP A 13 -8.10 -0.80 1.15
N PHE A 14 -7.15 -1.69 0.83
CA PHE A 14 -6.41 -1.63 -0.43
C PHE A 14 -6.85 -2.72 -1.40
N TRP A 15 -6.91 -2.37 -2.69
CA TRP A 15 -7.11 -3.31 -3.80
C TRP A 15 -6.46 -2.83 -5.10
N LEU A 16 -6.06 -3.78 -5.95
CA LEU A 16 -5.71 -3.51 -7.34
C LEU A 16 -6.98 -3.54 -8.20
N ASP A 17 -7.05 -2.70 -9.23
CA ASP A 17 -8.09 -2.86 -10.24
C ASP A 17 -7.96 -4.18 -11.02
N LYS A 18 -9.02 -4.54 -11.75
CA LYS A 18 -9.08 -5.80 -12.53
C LYS A 18 -8.01 -5.90 -13.62
N GLU A 19 -7.45 -4.78 -14.05
CA GLU A 19 -6.47 -4.70 -15.13
C GLU A 19 -5.02 -4.60 -14.61
N CYS A 20 -4.82 -4.60 -13.29
CA CYS A 20 -3.56 -4.32 -12.62
C CYS A 20 -2.88 -3.05 -13.18
N LYS A 21 -3.65 -1.96 -13.27
CA LYS A 21 -3.20 -0.62 -13.69
C LYS A 21 -3.22 0.41 -12.57
N SER A 22 -4.08 0.23 -11.58
CA SER A 22 -4.21 1.15 -10.45
C SER A 22 -4.26 0.42 -9.12
N LEU A 23 -3.57 0.99 -8.13
CA LEU A 23 -3.73 0.71 -6.71
C LEU A 23 -4.77 1.69 -6.17
N ASN A 24 -5.82 1.18 -5.54
CA ASN A 24 -6.92 1.96 -5.00
C ASN A 24 -7.02 1.71 -3.50
N TRP A 25 -7.43 2.74 -2.76
CA TRP A 25 -7.71 2.58 -1.34
C TRP A 25 -8.84 3.46 -0.84
N ASP A 26 -9.54 2.96 0.17
CA ASP A 26 -10.55 3.68 0.94
C ASP A 26 -10.18 3.64 2.42
N ILE A 27 -10.50 4.71 3.16
CA ILE A 27 -10.35 4.74 4.62
C ILE A 27 -11.52 3.98 5.25
N ASP A 28 -11.25 3.12 6.22
CA ASP A 28 -12.27 2.44 7.03
C ASP A 28 -12.75 3.42 8.12
N GLU A 29 -13.90 4.07 7.88
CA GLU A 29 -14.46 5.13 8.74
C GLU A 29 -15.01 4.66 10.10
N GLN A 30 -14.74 3.43 10.54
CA GLN A 30 -15.32 2.91 11.79
C GLN A 30 -14.89 3.66 13.07
N ASP A 31 -13.88 4.53 13.03
CA ASP A 31 -13.37 5.25 14.21
C ASP A 31 -13.53 6.79 14.19
N ILE A 32 -14.19 7.38 13.17
CA ILE A 32 -14.42 8.84 13.14
C ILE A 32 -15.88 9.12 13.48
N SER A 33 -16.16 9.24 14.77
CA SER A 33 -17.44 9.73 15.27
C SER A 33 -17.70 11.15 14.76
N GLY A 34 -18.49 11.25 13.69
CA GLY A 34 -19.21 12.44 13.28
C GLY A 34 -18.42 13.43 12.43
N SER A 35 -18.45 13.25 11.11
CA SER A 35 -18.87 14.30 10.16
C SER A 35 -18.83 13.77 8.72
N ALA A 36 -19.99 13.91 8.06
CA ALA A 36 -20.19 14.23 6.65
C ALA A 36 -19.61 13.31 5.55
N GLU A 37 -20.55 12.66 4.86
CA GLU A 37 -20.61 12.55 3.39
C GLU A 37 -19.41 11.95 2.63
N GLY A 38 -19.50 10.63 2.39
CA GLY A 38 -19.08 10.02 1.13
C GLY A 38 -17.66 9.48 1.12
N MET A 39 -17.56 8.17 0.88
CA MET A 39 -16.33 7.43 0.55
C MET A 39 -15.37 8.28 -0.29
N GLN A 40 -14.33 8.84 0.34
CA GLN A 40 -13.29 9.59 -0.34
C GLN A 40 -12.06 8.70 -0.51
N GLY A 41 -12.20 7.74 -1.42
CA GLY A 41 -11.10 6.87 -1.85
C GLY A 41 -10.13 7.58 -2.79
N ASP A 42 -8.86 7.24 -2.65
CA ASP A 42 -7.81 7.71 -3.55
C ASP A 42 -7.30 6.56 -4.44
N SER A 43 -6.68 6.92 -5.56
CA SER A 43 -6.16 5.97 -6.54
C SER A 43 -4.79 6.40 -7.06
N LEU A 44 -3.90 5.43 -7.22
CA LEU A 44 -2.56 5.58 -7.76
C LEU A 44 -2.39 4.67 -8.99
N LEU A 45 -2.16 5.29 -10.15
CA LEU A 45 -1.74 4.56 -11.34
C LEU A 45 -0.36 3.92 -11.11
N LEU A 46 -0.24 2.62 -11.36
CA LEU A 46 1.01 1.88 -11.16
C LEU A 46 2.14 2.38 -12.04
N GLU A 47 1.84 2.94 -13.22
CA GLU A 47 2.85 3.56 -14.10
C GLU A 47 3.51 4.81 -13.49
N ARG A 48 2.87 5.41 -12.47
CA ARG A 48 3.43 6.56 -11.75
C ARG A 48 4.32 6.16 -10.58
N ILE A 49 4.38 4.86 -10.26
CA ILE A 49 5.27 4.32 -9.23
C ILE A 49 6.70 4.30 -9.78
N ILE A 50 7.58 4.96 -9.05
CA ILE A 50 9.00 5.07 -9.34
C ILE A 50 9.75 3.92 -8.64
N ASP A 51 9.41 3.67 -7.37
CA ASP A 51 10.05 2.63 -6.57
C ASP A 51 9.15 2.17 -5.42
N ILE A 52 9.45 1.00 -4.86
CA ILE A 52 8.78 0.44 -3.68
C ILE A 52 9.88 -0.03 -2.72
N VAL A 53 9.94 0.59 -1.55
CA VAL A 53 11.05 0.44 -0.60
C VAL A 53 10.53 -0.19 0.70
N PRO A 54 11.08 -1.32 1.16
CA PRO A 54 10.75 -1.83 2.49
C PRO A 54 11.32 -0.88 3.56
N LEU A 55 10.50 -0.52 4.55
CA LEU A 55 10.89 0.38 5.65
C LEU A 55 11.36 -0.37 6.90
N GLY A 56 11.02 -1.66 7.00
CA GLY A 56 11.42 -2.56 8.07
C GLY A 56 12.61 -3.45 7.73
N ALA A 57 12.70 -4.57 8.45
CA ALA A 57 13.66 -5.63 8.15
C ALA A 57 13.44 -6.16 6.72
N GLY A 58 14.52 -6.49 6.01
CA GLY A 58 14.42 -7.06 4.66
C GLY A 58 13.56 -8.35 4.66
N PRO A 59 13.10 -8.84 3.49
CA PRO A 59 12.20 -9.99 3.41
C PRO A 59 12.72 -11.26 4.14
N ASP A 60 14.03 -11.37 4.34
CA ASP A 60 14.68 -12.47 5.05
C ASP A 60 14.78 -12.28 6.58
N GLN A 61 14.26 -11.17 7.11
CA GLN A 61 14.38 -10.75 8.52
C GLN A 61 13.02 -10.42 9.16
N LEU A 62 11.91 -10.82 8.53
CA LEU A 62 10.57 -10.57 9.03
C LEU A 62 10.33 -11.30 10.38
N THR A 63 10.12 -10.52 11.45
CA THR A 63 9.59 -11.03 12.72
C THR A 63 8.08 -10.73 12.82
N ASP A 64 7.41 -11.24 13.86
CA ASP A 64 6.00 -10.88 14.15
C ASP A 64 5.84 -9.42 14.64
N ASN A 65 6.89 -8.60 14.55
CA ASN A 65 6.85 -7.20 14.94
C ASN A 65 6.22 -6.35 13.80
N PRO A 66 5.16 -5.57 14.06
CA PRO A 66 4.46 -4.80 13.04
C PRO A 66 5.34 -3.79 12.28
N THR A 67 6.42 -3.28 12.89
CA THR A 67 7.36 -2.38 12.21
C THR A 67 8.13 -3.05 11.07
N ASP A 68 8.29 -4.38 11.10
CA ASP A 68 8.97 -5.14 10.04
C ASP A 68 8.09 -5.34 8.81
N SER A 69 6.77 -5.12 8.94
CA SER A 69 5.77 -5.35 7.89
C SER A 69 5.37 -4.05 7.18
N SER A 70 6.32 -3.14 6.96
CA SER A 70 6.08 -1.81 6.38
C SER A 70 6.87 -1.54 5.10
N PHE A 71 6.27 -0.78 4.18
CA PHE A 71 6.91 -0.34 2.94
C PHE A 71 6.38 1.02 2.47
N THR A 72 7.23 1.75 1.75
CA THR A 72 6.90 3.00 1.07
C THR A 72 6.73 2.77 -0.41
N ILE A 73 5.65 3.29 -1.00
CA ILE A 73 5.51 3.48 -2.44
C ILE A 73 5.96 4.90 -2.79
N ILE A 74 6.98 5.03 -3.63
CA ILE A 74 7.48 6.30 -4.15
C ILE A 74 6.85 6.51 -5.53
N HIS A 75 6.16 7.63 -5.74
CA HIS A 75 5.51 7.96 -7.00
C HIS A 75 5.74 9.42 -7.39
N HIS A 76 5.43 9.80 -8.63
CA HIS A 76 5.62 11.18 -9.11
C HIS A 76 4.89 12.27 -8.30
N GLY A 77 3.89 11.89 -7.49
CA GLY A 77 3.10 12.81 -6.68
C GLY A 77 3.51 12.87 -5.21
N GLY A 78 4.45 12.05 -4.75
CA GLY A 78 4.80 11.95 -3.34
C GLY A 78 5.18 10.54 -2.91
N LYS A 79 4.89 10.25 -1.64
CA LYS A 79 5.12 8.95 -1.00
C LYS A 79 3.85 8.47 -0.33
N LEU A 80 3.66 7.16 -0.32
CA LEU A 80 2.59 6.48 0.39
C LEU A 80 3.20 5.40 1.27
N ASP A 81 3.15 5.61 2.58
CA ASP A 81 3.69 4.67 3.58
C ASP A 81 2.58 3.72 4.03
N ILE A 82 2.87 2.42 3.96
CA ILE A 82 1.92 1.33 4.20
C ILE A 82 2.50 0.40 5.26
N VAL A 83 1.72 0.12 6.32
CA VAL A 83 2.01 -0.91 7.32
C VAL A 83 1.00 -2.04 7.16
N ALA A 84 1.49 -3.22 6.83
CA ALA A 84 0.67 -4.41 6.73
C ALA A 84 0.39 -5.00 8.12
N PRO A 85 -0.81 -5.56 8.35
CA PRO A 85 -1.17 -6.10 9.66
C PRO A 85 -0.44 -7.41 9.99
N THR A 86 0.06 -8.12 8.98
CA THR A 86 0.89 -9.30 9.15
C THR A 86 2.07 -9.31 8.17
N SER A 87 3.09 -10.12 8.48
CA SER A 87 4.23 -10.34 7.58
C SER A 87 3.82 -11.03 6.27
N LEU A 88 2.79 -11.87 6.29
CA LEU A 88 2.23 -12.47 5.08
C LEU A 88 1.59 -11.41 4.18
N ASP A 89 0.82 -10.50 4.77
CA ASP A 89 0.20 -9.40 4.04
C ASP A 89 1.25 -8.47 3.43
N PHE A 90 2.31 -8.19 4.19
CA PHE A 90 3.49 -7.48 3.66
C PHE A 90 4.06 -8.18 2.44
N GLN A 91 4.34 -9.48 2.51
CA GLN A 91 4.92 -10.23 1.39
C GLN A 91 4.01 -10.19 0.16
N VAL A 92 2.71 -10.43 0.33
CA VAL A 92 1.73 -10.41 -0.76
C VAL A 92 1.72 -9.05 -1.45
N TRP A 93 1.66 -7.97 -0.69
CA TRP A 93 1.55 -6.62 -1.25
C TRP A 93 2.86 -6.09 -1.81
N TYR A 94 3.95 -6.19 -1.05
CA TYR A 94 5.26 -5.71 -1.48
C TYR A 94 5.71 -6.43 -2.76
N PHE A 95 5.72 -7.77 -2.76
CA PHE A 95 6.14 -8.52 -3.94
C PHE A 95 5.13 -8.43 -5.08
N GLY A 96 3.83 -8.43 -4.78
CA GLY A 96 2.77 -8.29 -5.78
C GLY A 96 2.84 -6.97 -6.53
N LEU A 97 3.01 -5.86 -5.80
CA LEU A 97 3.15 -4.53 -6.41
C LEU A 97 4.49 -4.39 -7.14
N ALA A 98 5.60 -4.85 -6.54
CA ALA A 98 6.91 -4.80 -7.20
C ALA A 98 6.90 -5.58 -8.53
N PHE A 99 6.24 -6.74 -8.55
CA PHE A 99 6.05 -7.52 -9.77
C PHE A 99 5.15 -6.79 -10.78
N ALA A 100 4.00 -6.28 -10.36
CA ALA A 100 3.07 -5.56 -11.24
C ALA A 100 3.71 -4.31 -11.88
N THR A 101 4.49 -3.55 -11.12
CA THR A 101 5.21 -2.36 -11.61
C THR A 101 6.36 -2.75 -12.55
N ARG A 102 7.13 -3.81 -12.25
CA ARG A 102 8.23 -4.27 -13.12
C ARG A 102 7.76 -4.89 -14.44
N LEU A 103 6.65 -5.62 -14.44
CA LEU A 103 6.04 -6.13 -15.66
C LEU A 103 5.74 -5.00 -16.66
N ARG A 104 5.40 -3.81 -16.16
CA ARG A 104 5.15 -2.62 -17.00
C ARG A 104 6.43 -1.99 -17.52
N MET A 105 7.47 -1.89 -16.71
CA MET A 105 8.77 -1.33 -17.14
C MET A 105 9.42 -2.14 -18.28
N ASN A 106 9.16 -3.45 -18.35
CA ASN A 106 9.68 -4.33 -19.41
C ASN A 106 8.75 -4.49 -20.63
N ALA A 107 7.57 -3.86 -20.63
CA ALA A 107 6.59 -3.99 -21.71
C ALA A 107 6.68 -2.86 -22.76
N VAL A 108 7.79 -2.11 -22.78
CA VAL A 108 8.05 -0.98 -23.68
C VAL A 108 9.09 -1.36 -24.71
#